data_AF-A0A166B7V2-F1
#
_entry.id   AF-A0A166B7V2-F1
#
_cell.length_a   1.000
_cell.length_b   1.000
_cell.length_c   1.000
_cell.angle_alpha   90.00
_cell.angle_beta   90.00
_cell.angle_gamma   90.00
#
_symmetry.space_group_name_H-M   'P 1'
#
loop_
_entity.id
_entity.type
_entity.pdbx_description
1 polymer ?
#
loop_
_entity_poly.entity_id
_entity_poly.type
_entity_poly.pdbx_seq_one_letter_code
_entity_poly.pdbx_strand_id
1 'polypeptide(L)'
;MLNLSLVLNDVAKFITSKIEISKINGLNYISTENMLPNKGRITIVSSLPDTKSVREYLPNDILINNICPYFKKYGILNMKCGCSSDVFVLRSKENYDSKFLYYVLTSDDFF
;
A
#
# COMPACT_ATOMS: atom_id res chain seq x y z
N MET A 1 -15.10 -27.36 18.12
CA MET A 1 -14.11 -26.31 17.78
C MET A 1 -14.88 -25.14 17.21
N LEU A 2 -14.72 -23.93 17.74
CA LEU A 2 -15.26 -22.73 17.12
C LEU A 2 -14.48 -22.49 15.82
N ASN A 3 -15.16 -22.60 14.69
CA ASN A 3 -14.60 -22.31 13.39
C ASN A 3 -14.58 -20.77 13.23
N LEU A 4 -13.51 -20.13 13.70
CA LEU A 4 -13.36 -18.68 13.56
C LEU A 4 -12.73 -18.40 12.18
N SER A 5 -13.56 -18.16 11.18
CA SER A 5 -13.12 -17.60 9.90
C SER A 5 -13.33 -16.07 9.94
N LEU A 6 -12.27 -15.31 9.72
CA LEU A 6 -12.33 -13.86 9.55
C LEU A 6 -12.36 -13.51 8.07
N VAL A 7 -13.08 -12.45 7.70
CA VAL A 7 -12.97 -11.83 6.37
C VAL A 7 -11.97 -10.69 6.39
N LEU A 8 -11.43 -10.30 5.23
CA LEU A 8 -10.42 -9.23 5.14
C LEU A 8 -10.89 -7.91 5.77
N ASN A 9 -12.18 -7.59 5.64
CA ASN A 9 -12.77 -6.40 6.25
C ASN A 9 -12.79 -6.45 7.79
N ASP A 10 -12.65 -7.61 8.42
CA ASP A 10 -12.55 -7.72 9.88
C ASP A 10 -11.19 -7.22 10.38
N VAL A 11 -10.13 -7.40 9.58
CA VAL A 11 -8.73 -7.21 9.97
C VAL A 11 -8.06 -5.98 9.37
N ALA A 12 -8.61 -5.44 8.28
CA ALA A 12 -8.05 -4.31 7.56
C ALA A 12 -9.12 -3.38 6.97
N LYS A 13 -8.69 -2.21 6.49
CA LYS A 13 -9.54 -1.24 5.78
C LYS A 13 -8.83 -0.69 4.55
N PHE A 14 -9.60 -0.40 3.51
CA PHE A 14 -9.13 0.39 2.38
C PHE A 14 -9.01 1.87 2.78
N ILE A 15 -7.90 2.49 2.41
CA ILE A 15 -7.68 3.92 2.65
C ILE A 15 -8.15 4.72 1.46
N THR A 16 -8.95 5.74 1.75
CA THR A 16 -9.50 6.69 0.79
C THR A 16 -9.04 8.12 1.04
N SER A 17 -8.24 8.35 2.10
CA SER A 17 -7.65 9.66 2.37
C SER A 17 -6.76 10.10 1.21
N LYS A 18 -6.68 11.41 1.02
CA LYS A 18 -5.92 12.03 -0.06
C LYS A 18 -4.87 12.98 0.49
N ILE A 19 -3.82 13.14 -0.28
CA ILE A 19 -2.75 14.10 -0.05
C ILE A 19 -2.55 14.97 -1.30
N GLU A 20 -2.30 16.26 -1.09
CA GLU A 20 -1.97 17.16 -2.20
C GLU A 20 -0.67 16.74 -2.88
N ILE A 21 -0.65 16.83 -4.22
CA ILE A 21 0.54 16.49 -5.02
C ILE A 21 1.75 17.36 -4.65
N SER A 22 1.51 18.60 -4.21
CA SER A 22 2.53 19.56 -3.76
C SER A 22 3.27 19.13 -2.50
N LYS A 23 2.73 18.17 -1.74
CA LYS A 23 3.32 17.65 -0.49
C LYS A 23 4.17 16.39 -0.71
N ILE A 24 4.29 15.93 -1.95
CA ILE A 24 5.03 14.73 -2.34
C ILE A 24 6.00 15.02 -3.49
N ASN A 25 6.93 14.10 -3.73
CA ASN A 25 7.98 14.14 -4.74
C ASN A 25 8.22 12.71 -5.28
N GLY A 26 9.16 12.55 -6.21
CA GLY A 26 9.41 11.25 -6.83
C GLY A 26 9.87 10.13 -5.89
N LEU A 27 10.34 10.44 -4.67
CA LEU A 27 10.82 9.47 -3.69
C LEU A 27 9.71 8.88 -2.82
N ASN A 28 8.59 9.58 -2.69
CA ASN A 28 7.45 9.21 -1.85
C ASN A 28 6.13 9.13 -2.64
N TYR A 29 6.24 9.06 -3.97
CA TYR A 29 5.14 8.73 -4.86
C TYR A 29 5.28 7.30 -5.39
N ILE A 30 4.18 6.56 -5.40
CA ILE A 30 4.12 5.17 -5.87
C ILE A 30 3.05 5.03 -6.95
N SER A 31 3.42 4.47 -8.09
CA SER A 31 2.52 4.05 -9.16
C SER A 31 2.87 2.64 -9.61
N THR A 32 2.11 2.11 -10.56
CA THR A 32 2.43 0.82 -11.18
C THR A 32 3.79 0.85 -11.88
N GLU A 33 4.24 2.00 -12.38
CA GLU A 33 5.51 2.14 -13.12
C GLU A 33 6.74 1.86 -12.25
N ASN A 34 6.68 2.19 -10.96
CA ASN A 34 7.83 2.10 -10.05
C ASN A 34 7.67 0.99 -9.02
N MET A 35 6.67 0.12 -9.15
CA MET A 35 6.53 -1.12 -8.39
C MET A 35 7.19 -2.27 -9.15
N LEU A 36 8.37 -2.71 -8.69
CA LEU A 36 9.10 -3.79 -9.36
C LEU A 36 8.48 -5.16 -9.03
N PRO A 37 8.25 -6.01 -10.04
CA PRO A 37 7.76 -7.36 -9.83
C PRO A 37 8.67 -8.20 -8.93
N ASN A 38 8.09 -9.03 -8.06
CA ASN A 38 8.74 -10.11 -7.31
C ASN A 38 9.88 -9.72 -6.36
N LYS A 39 10.08 -8.43 -6.07
CA LYS A 39 11.20 -8.00 -5.21
C LYS A 39 10.81 -7.10 -4.06
N GLY A 40 9.53 -6.71 -3.93
CA GLY A 40 9.11 -5.77 -2.89
C GLY A 40 9.99 -4.50 -2.92
N ARG A 41 10.38 -4.05 -4.12
CA ARG A 41 11.28 -2.92 -4.35
C ARG A 41 10.54 -1.84 -5.12
N ILE A 42 10.82 -0.59 -4.74
CA ILE A 42 10.31 0.59 -5.42
C ILE A 42 11.46 1.39 -5.98
N THR A 43 11.28 1.90 -7.20
CA THR A 43 12.20 2.85 -7.83
C THR A 43 11.65 4.27 -7.73
N ILE A 44 12.46 5.26 -8.08
CA ILE A 44 12.00 6.64 -8.20
C ILE A 44 11.12 6.73 -9.46
N VAL A 45 9.97 7.39 -9.36
CA VAL A 45 9.13 7.67 -10.55
C VAL A 45 9.81 8.65 -11.50
N SER A 46 9.53 8.55 -12.80
CA SER A 46 10.04 9.52 -13.78
C SER A 46 9.31 10.85 -13.72
N SER A 47 8.05 10.85 -13.29
CA SER A 47 7.20 12.03 -13.21
C SER A 47 6.09 11.87 -12.17
N LEU A 48 5.63 12.98 -11.62
CA LEU A 48 4.40 13.01 -10.83
C LEU A 48 3.17 13.17 -11.74
N PRO A 49 1.99 12.66 -11.34
CA PRO A 49 0.76 12.85 -12.09
C PRO A 49 0.32 14.32 -12.10
N ASP A 50 -0.28 14.77 -13.20
CA ASP A 50 -0.90 16.09 -13.31
C ASP A 50 -2.29 16.10 -12.64
N THR A 51 -2.30 16.10 -11.31
CA THR A 51 -3.53 16.08 -10.49
C THR A 51 -3.34 16.92 -9.23
N LYS A 52 -4.42 17.46 -8.67
CA LYS A 52 -4.34 18.25 -7.40
C LYS A 52 -3.97 17.39 -6.19
N SER A 53 -4.44 16.15 -6.15
CA SER A 53 -4.22 15.24 -5.03
C SER A 53 -4.29 13.78 -5.46
N VAL A 54 -3.60 12.94 -4.68
CA VAL A 54 -3.48 11.50 -4.88
C VAL A 54 -3.85 10.77 -3.60
N ARG A 55 -4.02 9.45 -3.66
CA ARG A 55 -4.35 8.64 -2.47
C ARG A 55 -3.16 8.62 -1.52
N GLU A 56 -3.41 8.88 -0.25
CA GLU A 56 -2.39 8.83 0.79
C GLU A 56 -2.13 7.39 1.21
N TYR A 57 -0.87 7.09 1.54
CA TYR A 57 -0.50 5.92 2.32
C TYR A 57 0.44 6.32 3.45
N LEU A 58 0.49 5.52 4.51
CA LEU A 58 1.35 5.72 5.67
C LEU A 58 2.35 4.56 5.83
N PRO A 59 3.39 4.73 6.66
CA PRO A 59 4.22 3.60 7.06
C PRO A 59 3.37 2.44 7.57
N ASN A 60 3.75 1.22 7.18
CA ASN A 60 3.04 -0.04 7.45
C ASN A 60 1.75 -0.31 6.68
N ASP A 61 1.29 0.61 5.83
CA ASP A 61 0.24 0.27 4.87
C ASP A 61 0.76 -0.77 3.86
N ILE A 62 -0.17 -1.62 3.43
CA ILE A 62 0.04 -2.64 2.41
C ILE A 62 -0.45 -2.06 1.08
N LEU A 63 0.45 -1.97 0.12
CA LEU A 63 0.16 -1.45 -1.21
C LEU A 63 -0.05 -2.60 -2.18
N ILE A 64 -1.22 -2.63 -2.80
CA ILE A 64 -1.64 -3.67 -3.74
C ILE A 64 -1.91 -3.01 -5.09
N ASN A 65 -1.44 -3.63 -6.17
CA ASN A 65 -1.81 -3.26 -7.53
C ASN A 65 -2.26 -4.52 -8.30
N ASN A 66 -2.79 -4.33 -9.52
CA ASN A 66 -3.33 -5.42 -10.35
C ASN A 66 -2.29 -6.34 -11.02
N ILE A 67 -0.98 -6.02 -10.97
CA ILE A 67 0.05 -6.68 -11.81
C ILE A 67 1.17 -7.35 -10.98
N CYS A 68 1.45 -6.89 -9.76
CA CYS A 68 2.35 -7.58 -8.84
C CYS A 68 2.01 -7.18 -7.40
N PRO A 69 1.53 -8.10 -6.56
CA PRO A 69 0.35 -7.68 -5.83
C PRO A 69 0.67 -7.15 -4.43
N TYR A 70 1.94 -7.09 -4.00
CA TYR A 70 2.22 -6.65 -2.63
C TYR A 70 3.58 -5.99 -2.47
N PHE A 71 3.54 -4.72 -2.10
CA PHE A 71 4.70 -4.01 -1.59
C PHE A 71 4.48 -3.59 -0.14
N LYS A 72 5.49 -3.84 0.70
CA LYS A 72 5.58 -3.30 2.05
C LYS A 72 6.79 -2.38 2.13
N LYS A 73 6.56 -1.06 2.30
CA LYS A 73 7.66 -0.14 2.57
C LYS A 73 8.17 -0.36 3.99
N TYR A 74 9.40 -0.82 4.12
CA TYR A 74 10.15 -0.71 5.37
C TYR A 74 10.83 0.67 5.42
N GLY A 75 10.20 1.63 6.11
CA GLY A 75 10.83 2.90 6.50
C GLY A 75 10.76 4.03 5.47
N ILE A 76 10.14 5.15 5.85
CA ILE A 76 10.75 6.27 6.59
C ILE A 76 9.63 6.83 7.49
N LEU A 77 9.84 6.84 8.80
CA LEU A 77 8.93 7.51 9.74
C LEU A 77 8.90 9.02 9.40
N ASN A 78 7.70 9.60 9.34
CA ASN A 78 7.41 11.04 9.11
C ASN A 78 7.38 11.57 7.67
N MET A 79 7.50 10.74 6.63
CA MET A 79 7.29 11.22 5.26
C MET A 79 5.82 11.12 4.83
N LYS A 80 5.27 12.26 4.40
CA LYS A 80 4.04 12.33 3.60
C LYS A 80 4.22 11.51 2.33
N CYS A 81 3.23 10.71 1.96
CA CYS A 81 3.36 9.67 0.96
C CYS A 81 2.08 9.57 0.13
N GLY A 82 2.20 9.38 -1.18
CA GLY A 82 1.07 9.34 -2.10
C GLY A 82 1.19 8.26 -3.16
N CYS A 83 0.08 7.77 -3.67
CA CYS A 83 0.06 6.74 -4.71
C CYS A 83 -1.00 6.99 -5.78
N SER A 84 -0.77 6.44 -6.97
CA SER A 84 -1.69 6.47 -8.11
C SER A 84 -3.06 5.85 -7.77
N SER A 85 -4.07 6.16 -8.59
CA SER A 85 -5.42 5.59 -8.45
C SER A 85 -5.41 4.06 -8.49
N ASP A 86 -4.47 3.47 -9.21
CA ASP A 86 -4.39 2.04 -9.52
C ASP A 86 -3.66 1.24 -8.43
N VAL A 87 -3.21 1.92 -7.38
CA VAL A 87 -2.65 1.33 -6.17
C VAL A 87 -3.68 1.40 -5.05
N PHE A 88 -4.11 0.24 -4.58
CA PHE A 88 -4.93 0.10 -3.39
C PHE A 88 -4.06 0.15 -2.14
N VAL A 89 -4.59 0.79 -1.11
CA VAL A 89 -3.91 0.97 0.17
C VAL A 89 -4.75 0.26 1.23
N LEU A 90 -4.22 -0.81 1.81
CA LEU A 90 -4.80 -1.47 2.97
C LEU A 90 -4.05 -1.10 4.24
N ARG A 91 -4.81 -0.75 5.28
CA ARG A 91 -4.28 -0.53 6.62
C ARG A 91 -4.85 -1.56 7.58
N SER A 92 -3.98 -2.20 8.36
CA SER A 92 -4.44 -3.09 9.42
C SER A 92 -5.23 -2.31 10.47
N LYS A 93 -6.24 -2.94 11.06
CA LYS A 93 -6.89 -2.39 12.25
C LYS A 93 -5.99 -2.60 13.46
N GLU A 94 -6.24 -1.85 14.54
CA GLU A 94 -5.36 -1.71 15.71
C GLU A 94 -4.87 -3.04 16.32
N ASN A 95 -5.71 -4.07 16.32
CA ASN A 95 -5.40 -5.38 16.92
C ASN A 95 -4.73 -6.38 15.95
N TYR A 96 -4.39 -5.97 14.73
CA TYR A 96 -3.85 -6.85 13.70
C TYR A 96 -2.48 -6.37 13.23
N ASP A 97 -1.53 -7.31 13.22
CA ASP A 97 -0.18 -7.05 12.76
C ASP A 97 -0.13 -6.89 11.23
N SER A 98 0.30 -5.71 10.77
CA SER A 98 0.41 -5.40 9.34
C SER A 98 1.43 -6.28 8.60
N LYS A 99 2.40 -6.90 9.28
CA LYS A 99 3.43 -7.75 8.66
C LYS A 99 2.89 -9.15 8.43
N PHE A 100 2.17 -9.69 9.41
CA PHE A 100 1.42 -10.91 9.27
C PHE A 100 0.38 -10.78 8.17
N LEU A 101 -0.43 -9.71 8.18
CA LEU A 101 -1.42 -9.48 7.13
C LEU A 101 -0.77 -9.34 5.75
N TYR A 102 0.38 -8.66 5.64
CA TYR A 102 1.15 -8.62 4.41
C TYR A 102 1.48 -10.03 3.92
N TYR A 103 2.05 -10.89 4.77
CA TYR A 103 2.42 -12.24 4.36
C TYR A 103 1.22 -13.10 3.96
N VAL A 104 0.10 -12.99 4.69
CA VAL A 104 -1.15 -13.67 4.33
C VAL A 104 -1.63 -13.22 2.96
N LEU A 105 -1.72 -11.90 2.74
CA LEU A 105 -2.13 -11.34 1.46
C LEU A 105 -1.15 -11.71 0.34
N THR A 106 0.13 -11.88 0.64
CA THR A 106 1.13 -12.27 -0.37
C THR A 106 1.20 -13.77 -0.66
N SER A 107 0.49 -14.60 0.10
CA SER A 107 0.57 -16.05 -0.03
C SER A 107 -0.29 -16.56 -1.19
N ASP A 108 0.17 -17.63 -1.84
CA ASP A 108 -0.58 -18.31 -2.90
C ASP A 108 -1.93 -18.85 -2.39
N ASP A 109 -2.06 -19.15 -1.08
CA ASP A 109 -3.27 -19.68 -0.48
C ASP A 109 -4.41 -18.64 -0.30
N PHE A 110 -4.11 -17.34 -0.45
CA PHE A 110 -5.13 -16.29 -0.29
C PHE A 110 -5.96 -16.04 -1.57
N PHE A 111 -5.41 -16.35 -2.75
CA PHE A 111 -6.02 -16.11 -4.06
C PHE A 111 -6.41 -17.41 -4.76
#